data_AF-A0A5R8M9R3-F1
#
_entry.id   AF-A0A5R8M9R3-F1
#
_cell.length_a   1.000
_cell.length_b   1.000
_cell.length_c   1.000
_cell.angle_alpha   90.00
_cell.angle_beta   90.00
_cell.angle_gamma   90.00
#
_symmetry.space_group_name_H-M   'P 1'
#
loop_
_entity.id
_entity.type
_entity.pdbx_description
1 polymer ?
#
loop_
_entity_poly.entity_id
_entity_poly.type
_entity_poly.pdbx_seq_one_letter_code
_entity_poly.pdbx_strand_id
1 'polypeptide(L)'
;MNSLNLVFTDTRDNGRMELVMRIPNSDTKLYNGEYQVGKVDGFLNGFEGIFGFFTHNDYGEKPFFANSGIVRILSLEDNRIQGYMDVTLVNDYGKKIRISDTFRNY
;
A
#
# COMPACT_ATOMS: atom_id res chain seq x y z
N MET A 1 -0.18 -18.80 2.07
CA MET A 1 0.05 -17.50 1.41
C MET A 1 0.25 -16.46 2.50
N ASN A 2 1.40 -15.78 2.54
CA ASN A 2 1.66 -14.71 3.50
C ASN A 2 1.28 -13.36 2.85
N SER A 3 0.26 -12.70 3.39
CA SER A 3 -0.13 -11.34 3.01
C SER A 3 -0.25 -10.46 4.25
N LEU A 4 0.22 -9.22 4.17
CA LEU A 4 0.00 -8.21 5.19
C LEU A 4 -0.90 -7.12 4.63
N ASN A 5 -2.03 -6.91 5.30
CA ASN A 5 -2.97 -5.85 4.98
C ASN A 5 -2.74 -4.70 5.94
N LEU A 6 -2.30 -3.56 5.40
CA LEU A 6 -2.20 -2.32 6.15
C LEU A 6 -3.36 -1.42 5.74
N VAL A 7 -4.22 -1.12 6.70
CA VAL A 7 -5.32 -0.18 6.52
C VAL A 7 -4.96 1.11 7.26
N PHE A 8 -4.94 2.20 6.51
CA PHE A 8 -4.70 3.53 7.02
C PHE A 8 -5.98 4.35 6.88
N THR A 9 -6.28 5.12 7.91
CA THR A 9 -7.37 6.07 7.90
C THR A 9 -6.81 7.43 8.26
N ASP A 10 -7.01 8.42 7.40
CA ASP A 10 -6.69 9.80 7.76
C ASP A 10 -7.63 10.23 8.89
N THR A 11 -7.03 10.62 10.00
CA THR A 11 -7.73 11.05 11.22
C THR A 11 -8.56 12.33 11.04
N ARG A 12 -8.39 13.07 9.94
CA ARG A 12 -9.04 14.38 9.71
C ARG A 12 -10.30 14.30 8.87
N ASP A 13 -10.34 13.42 7.87
CA ASP A 13 -11.38 13.42 6.84
C ASP A 13 -11.93 12.02 6.48
N ASN A 14 -11.53 10.98 7.21
CA ASN A 14 -11.88 9.58 6.95
C ASN A 14 -11.42 9.06 5.57
N GLY A 15 -10.46 9.72 4.92
CA GLY A 15 -9.77 9.17 3.77
C GLY A 15 -9.21 7.79 4.11
N ARG A 16 -9.51 6.78 3.29
CA ARG A 16 -9.08 5.39 3.52
C ARG A 16 -8.07 4.99 2.47
N MET A 17 -6.91 4.56 2.94
CA MET A 17 -5.91 3.88 2.14
C MET A 17 -5.78 2.45 2.62
N GLU A 18 -5.64 1.52 1.70
CA GLU A 18 -5.32 0.14 2.02
C GLU A 18 -4.16 -0.29 1.15
N LEU A 19 -3.13 -0.86 1.79
CA LEU A 19 -2.00 -1.50 1.12
C LEU A 19 -2.03 -2.99 1.45
N VAL A 20 -2.10 -3.81 0.41
CA VAL A 20 -2.02 -5.26 0.48
C VAL A 20 -0.65 -5.68 -0.04
N MET A 21 0.21 -6.15 0.85
CA MET A 21 1.55 -6.61 0.51
C MET A 21 1.54 -8.13 0.39
N ARG A 22 1.96 -8.66 -0.76
CA ARG A 22 2.02 -10.09 -1.05
C ARG A 22 3.36 -10.46 -1.68
N ILE A 23 4.07 -11.40 -1.07
CA ILE A 23 5.31 -11.96 -1.62
C ILE A 23 4.99 -13.37 -2.19
N PRO A 24 5.24 -13.64 -3.48
CA PRO A 24 4.98 -14.93 -4.09
C PRO A 24 5.95 -16.02 -3.61
N ASN A 25 5.44 -17.26 -3.54
CA ASN A 25 6.22 -18.50 -3.34
C ASN A 25 7.24 -18.49 -2.20
N SER A 26 7.01 -17.68 -1.19
CA SER A 26 7.90 -17.57 -0.04
C SER A 26 7.12 -17.95 1.22
N ASP A 27 7.60 -18.97 1.93
CA ASP A 27 7.30 -19.16 3.36
C ASP A 27 7.89 -18.01 4.20
N THR A 28 8.64 -17.11 3.57
CA THR A 28 9.25 -15.93 4.16
C THR A 28 8.15 -15.01 4.69
N LYS A 29 8.22 -14.76 6.01
CA LYS A 29 7.48 -13.66 6.65
C LYS A 29 8.01 -12.34 6.09
N LEU A 30 7.18 -11.31 6.05
CA LEU A 30 7.68 -9.95 5.83
C LEU A 30 8.75 -9.63 6.88
N TYR A 31 9.75 -8.86 6.49
CA TYR A 31 10.88 -8.48 7.33
C TYR A 31 11.24 -7.01 7.08
N ASN A 32 12.16 -6.48 7.86
CA ASN A 32 12.62 -5.11 7.69
C ASN A 32 13.34 -4.98 6.34
N GLY A 33 12.88 -4.09 5.48
CA GLY A 33 13.37 -4.03 4.10
C GLY A 33 12.58 -3.07 3.22
N GLU A 34 13.08 -2.89 2.01
CA GLU A 34 12.42 -2.12 0.97
C GLU A 34 11.71 -3.05 -0.01
N TYR A 35 10.48 -2.68 -0.35
CA TYR A 35 9.60 -3.42 -1.23
C TYR A 35 9.11 -2.50 -2.35
N GLN A 36 9.26 -2.97 -3.58
CA GLN A 36 8.83 -2.22 -4.75
C GLN A 36 7.31 -2.34 -4.92
N VAL A 37 6.68 -1.20 -5.19
CA VAL A 37 5.28 -1.11 -5.58
C VAL A 37 5.23 -1.21 -7.09
N GLY A 38 4.44 -2.16 -7.58
CA GLY A 38 4.25 -2.40 -9.01
C GLY A 38 2.79 -2.24 -9.39
N LYS A 39 2.55 -1.82 -10.63
CA LYS A 39 1.21 -1.85 -11.23
C LYS A 39 0.75 -3.31 -11.34
N VAL A 40 -0.47 -3.59 -10.88
CA VAL A 40 -1.11 -4.89 -11.06
C VAL A 40 -1.97 -4.85 -12.32
N ASP A 41 -1.54 -5.55 -13.37
CA ASP A 41 -2.31 -5.72 -14.61
C ASP A 41 -3.18 -6.98 -14.51
N GLY A 42 -4.28 -6.95 -13.74
CA GLY A 42 -5.22 -8.08 -13.64
C GLY A 42 -6.04 -8.14 -12.34
N PHE A 43 -6.85 -9.18 -12.18
CA PHE A 43 -7.60 -9.45 -10.95
C PHE A 43 -6.63 -9.69 -9.77
N LEU A 44 -7.01 -9.24 -8.56
CA LEU A 44 -6.24 -9.41 -7.30
C LEU A 44 -5.87 -10.87 -6.97
N ASN A 45 -6.51 -11.84 -7.64
CA ASN A 45 -6.15 -13.24 -7.56
C ASN A 45 -4.89 -13.52 -8.37
N GLY A 46 -3.72 -13.24 -7.78
CA GLY A 46 -2.42 -13.62 -8.33
C GLY A 46 -1.38 -12.51 -8.41
N PHE A 47 -1.63 -11.32 -7.86
CA PHE A 47 -0.63 -10.26 -7.87
C PHE A 47 0.58 -10.59 -6.98
N GLU A 48 1.75 -10.16 -7.42
CA GLU A 48 3.01 -10.23 -6.70
C GLU A 48 3.48 -8.79 -6.42
N GLY A 49 3.89 -8.49 -5.18
CA GLY A 49 4.32 -7.15 -4.78
C GLY A 49 3.30 -6.43 -3.88
N ILE A 50 3.31 -5.10 -3.92
CA ILE A 50 2.43 -4.25 -3.11
C ILE A 50 1.33 -3.70 -4.01
N PHE A 51 0.10 -4.07 -3.71
CA PHE A 51 -1.08 -3.44 -4.26
C PHE A 51 -1.63 -2.43 -3.24
N GLY A 52 -2.16 -1.32 -3.72
CA GLY A 52 -2.77 -0.33 -2.87
C GLY A 52 -3.94 0.34 -3.53
N PHE A 53 -4.94 0.73 -2.73
CA PHE A 53 -5.97 1.65 -3.19
C PHE A 53 -6.21 2.76 -2.19
N PHE A 54 -6.65 3.91 -2.72
CA PHE A 54 -7.00 5.08 -1.93
C PHE A 54 -8.34 5.64 -2.40
N THR A 55 -9.23 5.88 -1.45
CA THR A 55 -10.51 6.54 -1.66
C THR A 55 -10.62 7.74 -0.74
N HIS A 56 -10.98 8.89 -1.31
CA HIS A 56 -11.15 10.12 -0.56
C HIS A 56 -12.14 11.03 -1.28
N ASN A 57 -13.07 11.60 -0.53
CA ASN A 57 -14.22 12.35 -1.07
C ASN A 57 -13.79 13.50 -1.99
N ASP A 58 -12.77 14.26 -1.59
CA ASP A 58 -12.24 15.39 -2.39
C ASP A 58 -11.58 14.99 -3.72
N TYR A 59 -11.19 13.71 -3.87
CA TYR A 59 -10.50 13.23 -5.07
C TYR A 59 -11.42 12.50 -6.06
N GLY A 60 -12.72 12.39 -5.72
CA GLY A 60 -13.78 11.78 -6.52
C GLY A 60 -14.19 10.39 -6.02
N GLU A 61 -15.26 9.85 -6.60
CA GLU A 61 -15.84 8.56 -6.19
C GLU A 61 -14.97 7.35 -6.59
N LYS A 62 -14.08 7.52 -7.57
CA LYS A 62 -13.28 6.41 -8.09
C LYS A 62 -12.00 6.22 -7.31
N PRO A 63 -11.65 4.96 -6.97
CA PRO A 63 -10.42 4.66 -6.25
C PRO A 63 -9.19 4.96 -7.11
N PHE A 64 -8.14 5.42 -6.45
CA PHE A 64 -6.79 5.45 -7.01
C PHE A 64 -6.12 4.12 -6.71
N PHE A 65 -5.41 3.56 -7.66
CA PHE A 65 -4.66 2.32 -7.51
C PHE A 65 -3.16 2.56 -7.54
N ALA A 66 -2.42 1.85 -6.71
CA ALA A 66 -0.97 1.91 -6.68
C ALA A 66 -0.38 1.56 -8.06
N ASN A 67 0.54 2.40 -8.52
CA ASN A 67 1.14 2.28 -9.84
C ASN A 67 2.65 2.03 -9.77
N SER A 68 3.34 2.75 -8.90
CA SER A 68 4.78 2.65 -8.71
C SER A 68 5.22 3.25 -7.38
N GLY A 69 6.43 2.94 -6.95
CA GLY A 69 7.04 3.52 -5.74
C GLY A 69 7.65 2.48 -4.83
N ILE A 70 7.86 2.85 -3.57
CA ILE A 70 8.47 1.99 -2.55
C ILE A 70 7.68 2.01 -1.24
N VAL A 71 7.73 0.88 -0.53
CA VAL A 71 7.40 0.81 0.89
C VAL A 71 8.60 0.23 1.61
N ARG A 72 9.07 0.94 2.64
CA ARG A 72 10.18 0.52 3.48
C ARG A 72 9.69 0.22 4.89
N ILE A 73 9.80 -1.03 5.29
CA ILE A 73 9.54 -1.47 6.66
C ILE A 73 10.81 -1.24 7.48
N LEU A 74 10.74 -0.32 8.44
CA LEU A 74 11.85 0.05 9.33
C LEU A 74 11.89 -0.84 10.57
N SER A 75 10.72 -1.20 11.11
CA SER A 75 10.56 -2.15 12.20
C SER A 75 9.29 -2.98 12.02
N LEU A 76 9.41 -4.28 12.29
CA LEU A 76 8.31 -5.23 12.34
C LEU A 76 8.50 -6.15 13.55
N GLU A 77 7.73 -5.90 14.59
CA GLU A 77 7.63 -6.71 15.81
C GLU A 77 6.19 -7.23 15.92
N ASP A 78 5.95 -8.30 16.69
CA ASP A 78 4.71 -9.10 16.72
C ASP A 78 3.42 -8.36 16.31
N ASN A 79 3.11 -7.22 16.94
CA ASN A 79 1.94 -6.39 16.63
C ASN A 79 2.26 -4.94 16.24
N ARG A 80 3.53 -4.60 16.00
CA ARG A 80 3.99 -3.24 15.69
C ARG A 80 4.69 -3.20 14.34
N ILE A 81 4.25 -2.26 13.51
CA ILE A 81 4.91 -1.92 12.26
C ILE A 81 5.25 -0.43 12.26
N GLN A 82 6.45 -0.12 11.81
CA GLN A 82 6.87 1.23 11.51
C GLN A 82 7.57 1.24 10.15
N GLY A 83 7.27 2.23 9.33
CA GLY A 83 7.86 2.33 8.00
C GLY A 83 7.72 3.70 7.37
N TYR A 84 8.13 3.74 6.12
CA TYR A 84 7.99 4.86 5.21
C TYR A 84 7.43 4.35 3.88
N MET A 85 6.59 5.14 3.23
CA MET A 85 6.14 4.87 1.87
C MET A 85 6.35 6.09 0.99
N ASP A 86 6.65 5.83 -0.27
CA ASP A 86 6.68 6.80 -1.34
C ASP A 86 6.05 6.18 -2.56
N VAL A 87 4.74 6.40 -2.72
CA VAL A 87 3.91 5.67 -3.68
C VAL A 87 3.14 6.63 -4.56
N THR A 88 3.13 6.35 -5.86
CA THR A 88 2.27 7.02 -6.82
C THR A 88 1.06 6.15 -7.09
N LEU A 89 -0.13 6.72 -6.92
CA LEU A 89 -1.38 6.09 -7.28
C LEU A 89 -2.02 6.80 -8.47
N VAL A 90 -2.76 6.04 -9.27
CA VAL A 90 -3.40 6.51 -10.51
C VAL A 90 -4.83 5.99 -10.55
N ASN A 91 -5.79 6.83 -10.92
CA ASN A 91 -7.17 6.40 -11.20
C ASN A 91 -7.39 6.16 -12.69
N ASP A 92 -8.58 5.68 -13.06
CA ASP A 92 -8.93 5.36 -14.46
C ASP A 92 -9.06 6.58 -15.38
N TYR A 93 -9.16 7.79 -14.82
CA TYR A 93 -9.05 9.06 -15.55
C TYR A 93 -7.60 9.49 -15.80
N GLY A 94 -6.60 8.73 -15.30
CA GLY A 94 -5.18 9.07 -15.40
C GLY A 94 -4.70 10.14 -14.41
N LYS A 95 -5.57 10.58 -13.48
CA LYS A 95 -5.17 11.50 -12.39
C LYS A 95 -4.21 10.76 -11.47
N LYS A 96 -3.16 11.46 -11.04
CA LYS A 96 -2.11 10.91 -10.17
C LYS A 96 -2.14 11.58 -8.80
N ILE A 97 -1.90 10.79 -7.77
CA ILE A 97 -1.58 11.27 -6.41
C ILE A 97 -0.28 10.61 -5.96
N ARG A 98 0.50 11.33 -5.15
CA ARG A 98 1.70 10.78 -4.51
C ARG A 98 1.52 10.84 -3.01
N ILE A 99 1.77 9.72 -2.34
CA ILE A 99 1.79 9.62 -0.88
C ILE A 99 3.24 9.35 -0.50
N SER A 100 3.83 10.28 0.23
CA SER A 100 5.22 10.22 0.70
C SER A 100 5.22 10.55 2.18
N ASP A 101 5.14 9.52 3.02
CA ASP A 101 5.00 9.69 4.46
C ASP A 101 5.47 8.46 5.25
N THR A 102 5.72 8.68 6.53
CA THR A 102 5.92 7.61 7.51
C THR A 102 4.59 7.03 7.95
N PHE A 103 4.61 5.75 8.34
CA PHE A 103 3.47 5.10 8.93
C PHE A 103 3.87 4.27 10.15
N ARG A 104 2.94 4.16 11.09
CA ARG A 104 3.05 3.28 12.26
C ARG A 104 1.66 2.91 12.79
N ASN A 105 1.54 1.72 13.37
CA ASN A 105 0.40 1.39 14.24
C ASN A 105 0.80 1.50 15.71
N TYR A 106 -0.17 1.81 16.58
CA TYR A 106 0.03 1.92 18.04
C TYR A 106 -0.63 0.74 18.75
#